data_AF-A0A1V9BE59-F1
#
_entry.id   AF-A0A1V9BE59-F1
#
_cell.length_a   1.000
_cell.length_b   1.000
_cell.length_c   1.000
_cell.angle_alpha   90.00
_cell.angle_beta   90.00
_cell.angle_gamma   90.00
#
_symmetry.space_group_name_H-M   'P 1'
#
loop_
_entity.id
_entity.type
_entity.pdbx_description
1 polymer ?
#
loop_
_entity_poly.entity_id
_entity_poly.type
_entity_poly.pdbx_seq_one_letter_code
_entity_poly.pdbx_strand_id
1 'polypeptide(L)'
;MDDKRKARIRIGELLNICRKCPYGGHRNGSRYVKQCGTCDVYEEMRELGDWLANTSKRRKNRGIKKWTEEERRILIDNVHLPVRELAKMLNRRVSSVKNQIDFLKRKGLL
;
A
#
# COMPACT_ATOMS: atom_id res chain seq x y z
N MET A 1 -3.10 24.89 14.26
CA MET A 1 -3.86 23.61 14.16
C MET A 1 -3.52 22.97 12.84
N ASP A 2 -3.13 21.70 12.84
CA ASP A 2 -2.81 20.92 11.64
C ASP A 2 -4.09 20.72 10.78
N ASP A 3 -4.07 21.12 9.51
CA ASP A 3 -5.25 21.09 8.63
C ASP A 3 -5.80 19.66 8.45
N LYS A 4 -4.95 18.64 8.56
CA LYS A 4 -5.39 17.24 8.54
C LYS A 4 -6.14 16.86 9.81
N ARG A 5 -5.82 17.46 10.96
CA ARG A 5 -6.60 17.29 12.19
C ARG A 5 -8.00 17.88 12.04
N LYS A 6 -8.13 19.08 11.45
CA LYS A 6 -9.44 19.70 11.17
C LYS A 6 -10.29 18.83 10.23
N ALA A 7 -9.69 18.33 9.13
CA ALA A 7 -10.37 17.44 8.19
C ALA A 7 -10.88 16.15 8.86
N ARG A 8 -10.09 15.54 9.75
CA ARG A 8 -10.52 14.33 10.49
C ARG A 8 -11.65 14.60 11.47
N ILE A 9 -11.61 15.73 12.18
CA ILE A 9 -12.71 16.15 13.08
C ILE A 9 -13.99 16.33 12.26
N ARG A 10 -13.89 17.03 11.12
CA ARG A 10 -15.02 17.27 10.22
C ARG A 10 -15.62 15.97 9.66
N ILE A 11 -14.79 15.03 9.23
CA ILE A 11 -15.26 13.69 8.83
C ILE A 11 -16.00 13.00 9.98
N GLY A 12 -15.53 13.13 11.22
CA GLY A 12 -16.23 12.59 12.41
C GLY A 12 -17.62 13.17 12.60
N GLU A 13 -17.79 14.48 12.40
CA GLU A 13 -19.09 15.16 12.44
C GLU A 13 -20.02 14.68 11.32
N LEU A 14 -19.53 14.61 10.09
CA LEU A 14 -20.27 14.12 8.93
C LEU A 14 -20.71 12.66 9.12
N LEU A 15 -19.88 11.84 9.75
CA LEU A 15 -20.21 10.47 10.11
C LEU A 15 -21.33 10.38 11.15
N ASN A 16 -21.38 11.29 12.12
CA ASN A 16 -22.48 11.35 13.09
C ASN A 16 -23.81 11.73 12.43
N ILE A 17 -23.77 12.63 11.44
CA ILE A 17 -24.94 12.96 10.61
C ILE A 17 -25.35 11.76 9.78
N CYS A 18 -24.39 11.14 9.09
CA CYS A 18 -24.61 9.96 8.24
C CYS A 18 -25.25 8.82 9.02
N ARG A 19 -24.80 8.52 10.25
CA ARG A 19 -25.36 7.44 11.09
C ARG A 19 -26.84 7.61 11.45
N LYS A 20 -27.38 8.83 11.36
CA LYS A 20 -28.80 9.12 11.62
C LYS A 20 -29.66 9.07 10.35
N CYS A 21 -29.03 8.95 9.18
CA CYS A 21 -29.72 8.89 7.90
C CYS A 21 -30.44 7.52 7.75
N PRO A 22 -31.67 7.47 7.21
CA PRO A 22 -32.38 6.21 6.94
C PRO A 22 -31.60 5.26 6.02
N TYR A 23 -30.70 5.82 5.21
CA TYR A 23 -29.82 5.10 4.29
C TYR A 23 -28.40 4.92 4.87
N GLY A 24 -28.06 5.63 5.93
CA GLY A 24 -26.71 5.77 6.46
C GLY A 24 -26.36 4.69 7.48
N GLY A 25 -26.06 3.49 6.97
CA GLY A 25 -25.65 2.36 7.82
C GLY A 25 -25.18 1.13 7.07
N HIS A 26 -25.59 0.96 5.81
CA HIS A 26 -25.29 -0.25 5.03
C HIS A 26 -24.11 -0.02 4.09
N ARG A 27 -22.90 0.12 4.67
CA ARG A 27 -21.65 0.37 3.92
C ARG A 27 -21.25 -0.73 2.93
N ASN A 28 -21.99 -1.85 2.88
CA ASN A 28 -21.69 -3.02 2.05
C ASN A 28 -22.83 -3.41 1.07
N GLY A 29 -23.91 -2.62 0.96
CA GLY A 29 -25.05 -2.94 0.09
C GLY A 29 -25.13 -2.03 -1.14
N SER A 30 -24.95 -2.57 -2.35
CA SER A 30 -24.95 -1.83 -3.63
C SER A 30 -26.23 -1.03 -3.92
N ARG A 31 -27.35 -1.38 -3.29
CA ARG A 31 -28.67 -0.73 -3.48
C ARG A 31 -28.75 0.67 -2.85
N TYR A 32 -27.90 0.99 -1.87
CA TYR A 32 -27.90 2.28 -1.13
C TYR A 32 -26.81 3.26 -1.60
N VAL A 33 -25.90 2.80 -2.47
CA VAL A 33 -24.78 3.61 -2.99
C VAL A 33 -25.28 4.73 -3.92
N LYS A 34 -26.40 4.51 -4.62
CA LYS A 34 -26.98 5.54 -5.51
C LYS A 34 -27.57 6.72 -4.72
N GLN A 35 -28.32 6.49 -3.63
CA GLN A 35 -28.87 7.58 -2.80
C GLN A 35 -27.76 8.35 -2.05
N CYS A 36 -26.72 7.65 -1.59
CA CYS A 36 -25.56 8.33 -1.00
C CYS A 36 -24.73 9.09 -2.03
N GLY A 37 -24.74 8.66 -3.31
CA GLY A 37 -24.02 9.33 -4.39
C GLY A 37 -24.50 10.75 -4.71
N THR A 38 -25.69 11.15 -4.25
CA THR A 38 -26.26 12.50 -4.41
C THR A 38 -26.42 13.23 -3.08
N CYS A 39 -25.74 12.78 -2.02
CA CYS A 39 -25.87 13.35 -0.68
C CYS A 39 -24.69 14.25 -0.36
N ASP A 40 -24.95 15.52 -0.07
CA ASP A 40 -23.92 16.54 0.24
C ASP A 40 -22.99 16.10 1.40
N VAL A 41 -23.54 15.43 2.42
CA VAL A 41 -22.76 14.89 3.55
C VAL A 41 -21.78 13.81 3.07
N TYR A 42 -22.18 12.98 2.11
CA TYR A 42 -21.33 11.94 1.55
C TYR A 42 -20.30 12.51 0.57
N GLU A 43 -20.68 13.49 -0.24
CA GLU A 43 -19.79 14.22 -1.13
C GLU A 43 -18.66 14.88 -0.33
N GLU A 44 -19.00 15.70 0.67
CA GLU A 44 -18.02 16.38 1.52
C GLU A 44 -17.10 15.37 2.24
N MET A 45 -17.68 14.27 2.76
CA MET A 45 -16.90 13.22 3.42
C MET A 45 -15.94 12.52 2.46
N ARG A 46 -16.35 12.29 1.21
CA ARG A 46 -15.52 11.67 0.17
C ARG A 46 -14.39 12.62 -0.22
N GLU A 47 -14.68 13.89 -0.48
CA GLU A 47 -13.68 14.89 -0.83
C GLU A 47 -12.61 15.05 0.26
N LEU A 48 -13.01 15.13 1.53
CA LEU A 48 -12.08 15.19 2.66
C LEU A 48 -11.25 13.91 2.79
N GLY A 49 -11.86 12.75 2.53
CA GLY A 49 -11.18 11.45 2.50
C GLY A 49 -10.11 11.39 1.39
N ASP A 50 -10.46 11.80 0.18
CA ASP A 50 -9.56 11.84 -0.97
C ASP A 50 -8.44 12.85 -0.76
N TRP A 51 -8.75 14.03 -0.20
CA TRP A 51 -7.75 15.03 0.16
C TRP A 51 -6.76 14.48 1.20
N LEU A 52 -7.24 13.79 2.25
CA LEU A 52 -6.36 13.14 3.23
C LEU A 52 -5.48 12.06 2.59
N ALA A 53 -6.04 11.25 1.68
CA ALA A 53 -5.31 10.20 0.97
C ALA A 53 -4.21 10.80 0.07
N ASN A 54 -4.55 11.83 -0.71
CA ASN A 54 -3.66 12.46 -1.68
C ASN A 54 -2.58 13.34 -1.03
N THR A 55 -2.91 14.04 0.07
CA THR A 55 -1.92 14.80 0.86
C THR A 55 -1.00 13.89 1.67
N SER A 56 -1.45 12.68 1.99
CA SER A 56 -0.57 11.60 2.42
C SER A 56 0.11 10.96 1.20
N LYS A 57 1.01 11.69 0.54
CA LYS A 57 1.99 11.05 -0.36
C LYS A 57 2.85 10.09 0.46
N ARG A 58 2.34 8.89 0.79
CA ARG A 58 3.17 7.72 1.04
C ARG A 58 4.11 7.68 -0.16
N ARG A 59 5.41 7.85 0.06
CA ARG A 59 6.42 7.74 -0.98
C ARG A 59 6.18 6.40 -1.70
N LYS A 60 5.45 6.42 -2.82
CA LYS A 60 5.17 5.23 -3.66
C LYS A 60 6.45 4.64 -4.25
N ASN A 61 7.58 5.34 -4.11
CA ASN A 61 8.88 4.93 -4.61
C ASN A 61 9.91 4.72 -3.49
N ARG A 62 9.78 3.64 -2.74
CA ARG A 62 10.96 2.77 -2.56
C ARG A 62 10.79 1.64 -3.58
N GLY A 63 10.96 1.97 -4.86
CA GLY A 63 10.88 0.98 -5.92
C GLY A 63 11.76 -0.21 -5.54
N ILE A 64 11.20 -1.42 -5.63
CA ILE A 64 11.96 -2.64 -5.39
C ILE A 64 13.16 -2.61 -6.33
N LYS A 65 14.39 -2.62 -5.78
CA LYS A 65 15.62 -2.63 -6.59
C LYS A 65 15.57 -3.87 -7.50
N LYS A 66 15.37 -3.66 -8.81
CA LYS A 66 15.33 -4.73 -9.80
C LYS A 66 16.66 -5.50 -9.77
N TRP A 67 16.60 -6.82 -9.91
CA TRP A 67 17.79 -7.65 -10.04
C TRP A 67 18.37 -7.47 -11.44
N THR A 68 19.65 -7.12 -11.55
CA THR A 68 20.35 -7.13 -12.84
C THR A 68 20.73 -8.56 -13.22
N GLU A 69 21.17 -8.74 -14.46
CA GLU A 69 21.63 -10.06 -14.92
C GLU A 69 22.95 -10.45 -14.25
N GLU A 70 23.83 -9.48 -14.04
CA GLU A 70 25.11 -9.67 -13.35
C GLU A 70 24.88 -10.10 -11.89
N GLU A 71 23.96 -9.43 -11.17
CA GLU A 71 23.61 -9.82 -9.81
C GLU A 71 23.01 -11.23 -9.75
N ARG A 72 22.27 -11.66 -10.79
CA ARG A 72 21.74 -13.02 -10.88
C ARG A 72 22.85 -14.06 -11.11
N ARG A 73 23.80 -13.78 -12.01
CA ARG A 73 24.94 -14.67 -12.27
C ARG A 73 25.79 -14.86 -11.01
N ILE A 74 26.16 -13.76 -10.35
CA ILE A 74 26.91 -13.80 -9.08
C ILE A 74 26.15 -14.63 -8.04
N LEU A 75 24.83 -14.48 -7.94
CA LEU A 75 24.01 -15.24 -7.01
C LEU A 75 24.02 -16.75 -7.31
N ILE A 76 23.92 -17.13 -8.59
CA ILE A 76 23.91 -18.53 -9.03
C ILE A 76 25.28 -19.18 -8.80
N ASP A 77 26.36 -18.52 -9.22
CA ASP A 77 27.74 -19.05 -9.09
C ASP A 77 28.14 -19.23 -7.62
N ASN A 78 27.58 -18.43 -6.72
CA ASN A 78 27.91 -18.43 -5.30
C ASN A 78 26.79 -19.00 -4.41
N VAL A 79 25.80 -19.72 -4.96
CA VAL A 79 24.63 -20.19 -4.20
C VAL A 79 24.98 -21.11 -3.02
N HIS A 80 26.17 -21.72 -3.05
CA HIS A 80 26.72 -22.54 -1.97
C HIS A 80 27.10 -21.73 -0.71
N LEU A 81 27.29 -20.41 -0.83
CA LEU A 81 27.62 -19.54 0.28
C LEU A 81 26.38 -19.24 1.17
N PRO A 82 26.58 -18.94 2.46
CA PRO A 82 25.50 -18.49 3.32
C PRO A 82 24.82 -17.22 2.79
N VAL A 83 23.50 -17.15 2.90
CA VAL A 83 22.69 -15.99 2.43
C VAL A 83 23.18 -14.65 2.98
N ARG A 84 23.75 -14.64 4.19
CA ARG A 84 24.34 -13.43 4.79
C ARG A 84 25.56 -12.93 4.04
N GLU A 85 26.43 -13.82 3.56
CA GLU A 85 27.61 -13.45 2.77
C GLU A 85 27.20 -13.00 1.37
N LEU A 86 26.26 -13.71 0.74
CA LEU A 86 25.66 -13.29 -0.53
C LEU A 86 25.03 -11.88 -0.46
N ALA A 87 24.36 -11.57 0.65
CA ALA A 87 23.79 -10.24 0.89
C ALA A 87 24.86 -9.14 0.97
N LYS A 88 26.01 -9.42 1.60
CA LYS A 88 27.14 -8.48 1.64
C LYS A 88 27.75 -8.30 0.25
N MET A 89 28.03 -9.40 -0.47
CA MET A 89 28.61 -9.37 -1.81
C MET A 89 27.75 -8.58 -2.80
N LEU A 90 26.44 -8.76 -2.77
CA LEU A 90 25.50 -8.11 -3.68
C LEU A 90 25.04 -6.72 -3.18
N ASN A 91 25.53 -6.28 -2.02
CA ASN A 91 25.06 -5.08 -1.32
C ASN A 91 23.52 -4.99 -1.29
N ARG A 92 22.88 -6.09 -0.88
CA ARG A 92 21.41 -6.26 -0.82
C ARG A 92 20.99 -6.71 0.57
N ARG A 93 19.71 -6.51 0.89
CA ARG A 93 19.13 -7.03 2.14
C ARG A 93 19.08 -8.57 2.08
N VAL A 94 19.39 -9.22 3.19
CA VAL A 94 19.31 -10.69 3.36
C VAL A 94 17.97 -11.25 2.90
N SER A 95 16.85 -10.59 3.26
CA SER A 95 15.51 -11.00 2.83
C SER A 95 15.31 -10.91 1.31
N SER A 96 15.89 -9.92 0.65
CA SER A 96 15.83 -9.77 -0.81
C SER A 96 16.58 -10.91 -1.51
N VAL A 97 17.74 -11.30 -1.00
CA VAL A 97 18.54 -12.42 -1.52
C VAL A 97 17.80 -13.74 -1.34
N LYS A 98 17.25 -14.01 -0.15
CA LYS A 98 16.44 -15.22 0.10
C LYS A 98 15.28 -15.33 -0.88
N ASN A 99 14.50 -14.26 -1.04
CA ASN A 99 13.38 -14.23 -1.98
C ASN A 99 13.81 -14.48 -3.43
N GLN A 100 14.99 -14.00 -3.82
CA GLN A 100 15.52 -14.23 -5.16
C GLN A 100 15.95 -15.67 -5.37
N ILE A 101 16.60 -16.29 -4.38
CA ILE A 101 16.95 -17.72 -4.42
C ILE A 101 15.67 -18.57 -4.55
N ASP A 102 14.65 -18.30 -3.74
CA ASP A 102 13.36 -19.02 -3.79
C ASP A 102 12.64 -18.79 -5.13
N PHE A 103 12.78 -17.61 -5.74
CA PHE A 103 12.28 -17.33 -7.08
C PHE A 103 13.01 -18.14 -8.16
N LEU A 104 14.33 -18.18 -8.13
CA LEU A 104 15.15 -18.92 -9.10
C LEU A 104 14.92 -20.43 -9.01
N LYS A 105 14.80 -20.98 -7.79
CA LYS A 105 14.42 -22.40 -7.57
C LYS A 105 13.06 -22.74 -8.18
N ARG A 106 12.05 -21.89 -7.96
CA ARG A 106 10.72 -22.07 -8.57
C ARG A 106 10.72 -21.98 -10.10
N LYS A 107 11.76 -21.38 -10.68
CA LYS A 107 11.95 -21.28 -12.13
C LYS A 107 12.86 -22.37 -12.71
N GLY A 108 13.42 -23.26 -11.88
CA GLY A 108 14.36 -24.29 -12.32
C GLY A 108 15.69 -23.73 -12.83
N LEU A 109 16.06 -22.53 -12.36
CA LEU A 109 17.33 -21.86 -12.71
C LEU A 109 18.41 -22.03 -11.63
N LEU A 110 18.06 -22.75 -10.56
CA LEU A 110 18.88 -23.21 -9.43
C LEU A 110 18.40 -24.62 -9.08
#